data_AF-A0A3Q1CSY4-F1
#
_entry.id   AF-A0A3Q1CSY4-F1
#
_cell.length_a   1.000
_cell.length_b   1.000
_cell.length_c   1.000
_cell.angle_alpha   90.00
_cell.angle_beta   90.00
_cell.angle_gamma   90.00
#
_symmetry.space_group_name_H-M   'P 1'
#
loop_
_entity.id
_entity.type
_entity.pdbx_description
1 polymer ?
#
loop_
_entity_poly.entity_id
_entity_poly.type
_entity_poly.pdbx_seq_one_letter_code
_entity_poly.pdbx_strand_id
1 'polypeptide(L)'
;MFSCRLKFSGLFSRYLNLKSSFSFLRAEAFLQLCDFQSAAASYKQAGILLPGAFSRRLAFIYYLQGQSLLDQSLFLEALEAFSKAAELKPDCRVYKVRSVVCLSAAGRYSDSLKLLNHWMTSGNPTADLYVLRARLHRRLQQTLRCYQDVKAALALNPSCPAAGLLLQQLHEASEASRLKAVDKTLTGQLPQALCMINVALENNPQDPRLHLFR
;
A
#
# COMPACT_ATOMS: atom_id res chain seq x y z
N MET A 1 -28.92 43.11 -30.96
CA MET A 1 -28.40 41.73 -30.77
C MET A 1 -27.56 41.50 -29.50
N PHE A 2 -26.96 42.52 -28.87
CA PHE A 2 -26.14 42.33 -27.65
C PHE A 2 -26.91 41.99 -26.37
N SER A 3 -28.13 42.51 -26.18
CA SER A 3 -28.94 42.26 -24.97
C SER A 3 -29.43 40.79 -24.84
N CYS A 4 -29.72 40.11 -25.96
CA CYS A 4 -30.11 38.69 -25.93
C CYS A 4 -28.96 37.76 -25.56
N ARG A 5 -27.71 38.03 -25.97
CA ARG A 5 -26.54 37.20 -25.62
C ARG A 5 -26.22 37.23 -24.12
N LEU A 6 -26.42 38.36 -23.44
CA LEU A 6 -26.20 38.53 -22.00
C LEU A 6 -27.28 37.86 -21.13
N LYS A 7 -28.55 37.89 -21.56
CA LYS A 7 -29.62 37.13 -20.88
C LYS A 7 -29.47 35.62 -21.10
N PHE A 8 -29.02 35.20 -22.29
CA PHE A 8 -28.72 33.79 -22.59
C PHE A 8 -27.54 33.28 -21.76
N SER A 9 -26.47 34.07 -21.59
CA SER A 9 -25.33 33.65 -20.77
C SER A 9 -25.69 33.53 -19.28
N GLY A 10 -26.57 34.40 -18.76
CA GLY A 10 -27.10 34.32 -17.40
C GLY A 10 -28.06 33.14 -17.15
N LEU A 11 -28.94 32.83 -18.11
CA LEU A 11 -29.85 31.68 -18.04
C LEU A 11 -29.10 30.35 -18.26
N PHE A 12 -28.13 30.34 -19.16
CA PHE A 12 -27.29 29.17 -19.41
C PHE A 12 -26.39 28.84 -18.22
N SER A 13 -25.79 29.84 -17.58
CA SER A 13 -25.03 29.64 -16.34
C SER A 13 -25.91 29.17 -15.18
N ARG A 14 -27.13 29.71 -15.04
CA ARG A 14 -28.13 29.21 -14.06
C ARG A 14 -28.57 27.77 -14.35
N TYR A 15 -28.79 27.43 -15.62
CA TYR A 15 -29.16 26.08 -16.05
C TYR A 15 -28.04 25.06 -15.79
N LEU A 16 -26.79 25.41 -16.14
CA LEU A 16 -25.63 24.58 -15.85
C LEU A 16 -25.46 24.36 -14.34
N ASN A 17 -25.64 25.41 -13.54
CA ASN A 17 -25.61 25.32 -12.08
C ASN A 17 -26.75 24.45 -11.52
N LEU A 18 -27.96 24.55 -12.06
CA LEU A 18 -29.09 23.69 -11.65
C LEU A 18 -28.84 22.22 -12.00
N LYS A 19 -28.33 21.95 -13.20
CA LYS A 19 -28.06 20.57 -13.65
C LYS A 19 -26.89 19.94 -12.91
N SER A 20 -25.87 20.74 -12.60
CA SER A 20 -24.74 20.33 -11.78
C SER A 20 -25.17 20.08 -10.32
N SER A 21 -25.99 20.96 -9.73
CA SER A 21 -26.53 20.78 -8.37
C SER A 21 -27.47 19.58 -8.25
N PHE A 22 -28.31 19.31 -9.27
CA PHE A 22 -29.12 18.09 -9.30
C PHE A 22 -28.27 16.81 -9.36
N SER A 23 -27.27 16.79 -10.25
CA SER A 23 -26.34 15.65 -10.38
C SER A 23 -25.54 15.42 -9.10
N PHE A 24 -25.17 16.52 -8.43
CA PHE A 24 -24.53 16.50 -7.11
C PHE A 24 -25.44 15.89 -6.03
N LEU A 25 -26.68 16.38 -5.89
CA LEU A 25 -27.63 15.87 -4.88
C LEU A 25 -27.94 14.39 -5.11
N ARG A 26 -28.09 13.97 -6.37
CA ARG A 26 -28.28 12.56 -6.73
C ARG A 26 -27.07 11.71 -6.32
N ALA A 27 -25.86 12.21 -6.54
CA ALA A 27 -24.64 11.51 -6.15
C ALA A 27 -24.54 11.33 -4.63
N GLU A 28 -24.90 12.36 -3.85
CA GLU A 28 -24.94 12.28 -2.38
C GLU A 28 -25.97 11.25 -1.90
N ALA A 29 -27.14 11.18 -2.53
CA ALA A 29 -28.14 10.14 -2.22
C ALA A 29 -27.59 8.72 -2.47
N PHE A 30 -26.90 8.50 -3.59
CA PHE A 30 -26.26 7.20 -3.85
C PHE A 30 -25.15 6.86 -2.85
N LEU A 31 -24.41 7.86 -2.34
CA LEU A 31 -23.42 7.62 -1.28
C LEU A 31 -24.05 7.16 0.02
N GLN A 32 -25.22 7.71 0.40
CA GLN A 32 -25.96 7.22 1.57
C GLN A 32 -26.42 5.77 1.42
N LEU A 33 -26.65 5.33 0.17
CA LEU A 33 -26.99 3.94 -0.17
C LEU A 33 -25.77 3.04 -0.36
N CYS A 34 -24.55 3.57 -0.21
CA CYS A 34 -23.29 2.90 -0.53
C CYS A 34 -23.18 2.39 -1.98
N ASP A 35 -23.98 2.94 -2.91
CA ASP A 35 -23.83 2.68 -4.35
C ASP A 35 -22.74 3.61 -4.91
N PHE A 36 -21.50 3.20 -4.70
CA PHE A 36 -20.33 4.00 -5.07
C PHE A 36 -20.19 4.16 -6.59
N GLN A 37 -20.62 3.16 -7.36
CA GLN A 37 -20.58 3.17 -8.83
C GLN A 37 -21.53 4.26 -9.37
N SER A 38 -22.79 4.26 -8.92
CA SER A 38 -23.77 5.27 -9.33
C SER A 38 -23.43 6.66 -8.80
N ALA A 39 -22.89 6.74 -7.58
CA ALA A 39 -22.38 7.99 -7.03
C ALA A 39 -21.25 8.57 -7.89
N ALA A 40 -20.21 7.76 -8.21
CA ALA A 40 -19.09 8.18 -9.04
C ALA A 40 -19.53 8.59 -10.45
N ALA A 41 -20.47 7.86 -11.05
CA ALA A 41 -21.05 8.22 -12.35
C ALA A 41 -21.76 9.58 -12.32
N SER A 42 -22.55 9.84 -11.27
CA SER A 42 -23.27 11.11 -11.08
C SER A 42 -22.31 12.28 -10.87
N TYR A 43 -21.22 12.10 -10.11
CA TYR A 43 -20.17 13.12 -9.99
C TYR A 43 -19.38 13.35 -11.27
N LYS A 44 -19.11 12.31 -12.05
CA LYS A 44 -18.47 12.47 -13.37
C LYS A 44 -19.34 13.30 -14.29
N GLN A 45 -20.66 13.04 -14.33
CA GLN A 45 -21.61 13.84 -15.10
C GLN A 45 -21.62 15.31 -14.64
N ALA A 46 -21.63 15.56 -13.32
CA ALA A 46 -21.51 16.91 -12.78
C ALA A 46 -20.18 17.58 -13.18
N GLY A 47 -19.08 16.81 -13.20
CA GLY A 47 -17.75 17.26 -13.58
C GLY A 47 -17.58 17.60 -15.07
N ILE A 48 -18.41 17.05 -15.96
CA ILE A 48 -18.47 17.49 -17.37
C ILE A 48 -18.92 18.95 -17.45
N LEU A 49 -19.84 19.36 -16.57
CA LEU A 49 -20.36 20.73 -16.53
C LEU A 49 -19.40 21.69 -15.79
N LEU A 50 -18.69 21.18 -14.78
CA LEU A 50 -17.71 21.93 -13.98
C LEU A 50 -16.39 21.14 -13.85
N PRO A 51 -15.49 21.24 -14.84
CA PRO A 51 -14.22 20.51 -14.82
C PRO A 51 -13.38 20.85 -13.58
N GLY A 52 -12.84 19.81 -12.92
CA GLY A 52 -11.96 19.96 -11.75
C GLY A 52 -12.64 20.19 -10.40
N ALA A 53 -13.93 20.57 -10.37
CA ALA A 53 -14.63 20.89 -9.12
C ALA A 53 -14.78 19.68 -8.18
N PHE A 54 -14.90 18.47 -8.73
CA PHE A 54 -15.26 17.26 -7.98
C PHE A 54 -14.15 16.23 -7.84
N SER A 55 -12.92 16.50 -8.32
CA SER A 55 -11.83 15.50 -8.31
C SER A 55 -11.52 14.98 -6.90
N ARG A 56 -11.53 15.85 -5.88
CA ARG A 56 -11.32 15.46 -4.48
C ARG A 56 -12.43 14.54 -3.97
N ARG A 57 -13.69 14.85 -4.29
CA ARG A 57 -14.86 14.07 -3.87
C ARG A 57 -14.87 12.72 -4.57
N LEU A 58 -14.65 12.70 -5.88
CA LEU A 58 -14.56 11.49 -6.68
C LEU A 58 -13.43 10.55 -6.20
N ALA A 59 -12.27 11.10 -5.82
CA ALA A 59 -11.19 10.32 -5.21
C ALA A 59 -11.62 9.65 -3.89
N PHE A 60 -12.37 10.37 -3.05
CA PHE A 60 -12.89 9.83 -1.79
C PHE A 60 -13.93 8.72 -2.02
N ILE A 61 -14.78 8.85 -3.04
CA ILE A 61 -15.77 7.82 -3.40
C ILE A 61 -15.09 6.54 -3.86
N TYR A 62 -14.09 6.65 -4.72
CA TYR A 62 -13.30 5.48 -5.12
C TYR A 62 -12.53 4.86 -3.96
N TYR A 63 -12.07 5.65 -3.00
CA TYR A 63 -11.49 5.12 -1.78
C TYR A 63 -12.51 4.32 -0.96
N LEU A 64 -13.72 4.82 -0.77
CA LEU A 64 -14.79 4.10 -0.06
C LEU A 64 -15.19 2.82 -0.80
N GLN A 65 -15.31 2.88 -2.13
CA GLN A 65 -15.54 1.71 -2.97
C GLN A 65 -14.43 0.67 -2.79
N GLY A 66 -13.17 1.09 -2.87
CA GLY A 66 -12.03 0.22 -2.68
C GLY A 66 -11.99 -0.40 -1.30
N GLN A 67 -12.37 0.34 -0.25
CA GLN A 67 -12.46 -0.19 1.11
C GLN A 67 -13.55 -1.26 1.23
N SER A 68 -14.75 -1.00 0.69
CA SER A 68 -15.84 -1.98 0.69
C SER A 68 -15.48 -3.27 -0.06
N LEU A 69 -14.82 -3.15 -1.22
CA LEU A 69 -14.35 -4.29 -2.00
C LEU A 69 -13.24 -5.06 -1.28
N LEU A 70 -12.33 -4.35 -0.60
CA LEU A 70 -11.27 -4.95 0.20
C LEU A 70 -11.85 -5.76 1.37
N ASP A 71 -12.87 -5.24 2.05
CA ASP A 71 -13.57 -5.91 3.14
C ASP A 71 -14.30 -7.18 2.65
N GLN A 72 -14.73 -7.19 1.38
CA GLN A 72 -15.30 -8.35 0.68
C GLN A 72 -14.24 -9.29 0.10
N SER A 73 -12.94 -9.06 0.34
CA SER A 73 -11.80 -9.80 -0.22
C SER A 73 -11.65 -9.76 -1.75
N LEU A 74 -12.33 -8.82 -2.41
CA LEU A 74 -12.25 -8.58 -3.85
C LEU A 74 -11.02 -7.71 -4.18
N PHE A 75 -9.83 -8.28 -3.99
CA PHE A 75 -8.57 -7.53 -3.94
C PHE A 75 -8.21 -6.80 -5.24
N LEU A 76 -8.45 -7.39 -6.41
CA LEU A 76 -8.10 -6.77 -7.69
C LEU A 76 -9.04 -5.62 -8.05
N GLU A 77 -10.33 -5.76 -7.75
CA GLU A 77 -11.31 -4.70 -7.96
C GLU A 77 -11.10 -3.54 -6.99
N ALA A 78 -10.75 -3.86 -5.73
CA ALA A 78 -10.32 -2.88 -4.75
C ALA A 78 -9.07 -2.11 -5.23
N LEU A 79 -8.08 -2.82 -5.79
CA LEU A 79 -6.88 -2.22 -6.37
C LEU A 79 -7.23 -1.22 -7.48
N GLU A 80 -8.15 -1.56 -8.39
CA GLU A 80 -8.59 -0.64 -9.44
C GLU A 80 -9.23 0.63 -8.86
N ALA A 81 -10.10 0.48 -7.85
CA ALA A 81 -10.73 1.62 -7.19
C ALA A 81 -9.69 2.52 -6.51
N PHE A 82 -8.74 1.95 -5.76
CA PHE A 82 -7.66 2.73 -5.15
C PHE A 82 -6.73 3.39 -6.18
N SER A 83 -6.51 2.75 -7.33
CA SER A 83 -5.71 3.32 -8.41
C SER A 83 -6.40 4.54 -9.02
N LYS A 84 -7.72 4.46 -9.29
CA LYS A 84 -8.53 5.62 -9.71
C LYS A 84 -8.51 6.75 -8.68
N ALA A 85 -8.54 6.43 -7.38
CA ALA A 85 -8.41 7.42 -6.32
C ALA A 85 -7.03 8.11 -6.33
N ALA A 86 -5.96 7.33 -6.54
CA ALA A 86 -4.59 7.83 -6.62
C ALA A 86 -4.34 8.68 -7.87
N GLU A 87 -4.94 8.37 -9.02
CA GLU A 87 -4.89 9.19 -10.24
C GLU A 87 -5.51 10.57 -10.03
N LEU A 88 -6.66 10.63 -9.34
CA LEU A 88 -7.34 11.90 -9.04
C LEU A 88 -6.65 12.73 -7.96
N LYS A 89 -5.89 12.09 -7.08
CA LYS A 89 -5.13 12.73 -5.99
C LYS A 89 -3.76 12.05 -5.81
N PRO A 90 -2.78 12.37 -6.67
CA PRO A 90 -1.47 11.70 -6.66
C PRO A 90 -0.67 11.95 -5.39
N ASP A 91 -0.92 13.08 -4.70
CA ASP A 91 -0.22 13.45 -3.46
C ASP A 91 -0.73 12.68 -2.24
N CYS A 92 -1.91 12.03 -2.34
CA CYS A 92 -2.47 11.29 -1.23
C CYS A 92 -1.83 9.90 -1.09
N ARG A 93 -0.88 9.80 -0.16
CA ARG A 93 -0.17 8.54 0.13
C ARG A 93 -1.07 7.40 0.59
N VAL A 94 -2.20 7.71 1.22
CA VAL A 94 -3.14 6.69 1.73
C VAL A 94 -3.67 5.81 0.62
N TYR A 95 -4.04 6.38 -0.53
CA TYR A 95 -4.60 5.63 -1.67
C TYR A 95 -3.55 4.69 -2.27
N LYS A 96 -2.34 5.22 -2.43
CA LYS A 96 -1.16 4.46 -2.81
C LYS A 96 -0.97 3.27 -1.87
N VAL A 97 -0.79 3.48 -0.57
CA VAL A 97 -0.57 2.39 0.41
C VAL A 97 -1.66 1.31 0.34
N ARG A 98 -2.93 1.69 0.15
CA ARG A 98 -4.03 0.73 -0.03
C ARG A 98 -3.86 -0.15 -1.27
N SER A 99 -3.32 0.36 -2.38
CA SER A 99 -2.96 -0.45 -3.56
C SER A 99 -1.92 -1.52 -3.24
N VAL A 100 -0.89 -1.22 -2.41
CA VAL A 100 0.07 -2.23 -1.93
C VAL A 100 -0.61 -3.30 -1.09
N VAL A 101 -1.51 -2.90 -0.18
CA VAL A 101 -2.27 -3.84 0.65
C VAL A 101 -3.07 -4.79 -0.23
N CYS A 102 -3.74 -4.28 -1.27
CA CYS A 102 -4.52 -5.11 -2.21
C CYS A 102 -3.63 -6.10 -2.98
N LEU A 103 -2.50 -5.64 -3.53
CA LEU A 103 -1.56 -6.52 -4.23
C LEU A 103 -0.99 -7.61 -3.30
N SER A 104 -0.69 -7.24 -2.05
CA SER A 104 -0.19 -8.18 -1.04
C SER A 104 -1.23 -9.22 -0.67
N ALA A 105 -2.49 -8.81 -0.49
CA ALA A 105 -3.61 -9.69 -0.17
C ALA A 105 -3.98 -10.62 -1.34
N ALA A 106 -3.83 -10.14 -2.58
CA ALA A 106 -3.97 -10.94 -3.80
C ALA A 106 -2.78 -11.89 -4.06
N GLY A 107 -1.77 -11.94 -3.18
CA GLY A 107 -0.57 -12.78 -3.37
C GLY A 107 0.40 -12.27 -4.44
N ARG A 108 0.16 -11.10 -5.04
CA ARG A 108 1.02 -10.47 -6.06
C ARG A 108 2.18 -9.71 -5.42
N TYR A 109 3.00 -10.42 -4.65
CA TYR A 109 4.10 -9.83 -3.87
C TYR A 109 5.16 -9.15 -4.73
N SER A 110 5.46 -9.71 -5.90
CA SER A 110 6.44 -9.15 -6.85
C SER A 110 6.00 -7.77 -7.38
N ASP A 111 4.74 -7.62 -7.76
CA ASP A 111 4.20 -6.35 -8.24
C ASP A 111 4.09 -5.32 -7.11
N SER A 112 3.71 -5.78 -5.92
CA SER A 112 3.73 -4.97 -4.71
C SER A 112 5.13 -4.40 -4.43
N LEU A 113 6.18 -5.22 -4.56
CA LEU A 113 7.57 -4.77 -4.40
C LEU A 113 8.00 -3.77 -5.47
N LYS A 114 7.65 -4.01 -6.75
CA LYS A 114 7.98 -3.08 -7.85
C LYS A 114 7.42 -1.69 -7.58
N LEU A 115 6.14 -1.64 -7.21
CA LEU A 115 5.44 -0.39 -6.94
C LEU A 115 6.00 0.31 -5.68
N LEU A 116 6.33 -0.45 -4.63
CA LEU A 116 6.93 0.12 -3.42
C LEU A 116 8.34 0.68 -3.69
N ASN A 117 9.16 -0.04 -4.47
CA ASN A 117 10.49 0.44 -4.87
C ASN A 117 10.40 1.71 -5.71
N HIS A 118 9.44 1.79 -6.65
CA HIS A 118 9.21 3.02 -7.42
C HIS A 118 8.82 4.20 -6.51
N TRP A 119 8.03 3.99 -5.46
CA TRP A 119 7.72 5.06 -4.51
C TRP A 119 8.93 5.52 -3.73
N MET A 120 9.76 4.58 -3.28
CA MET A 120 10.99 4.89 -2.56
C MET A 120 12.02 5.62 -3.44
N THR A 121 12.05 5.40 -4.75
CA THR A 121 12.92 6.17 -5.66
C THR A 121 12.36 7.55 -5.97
N SER A 122 11.03 7.69 -6.06
CA SER A 122 10.36 8.96 -6.38
C SER A 122 10.19 9.93 -5.21
N GLY A 123 10.43 9.49 -3.97
CA GLY A 123 10.20 10.29 -2.77
C GLY A 123 11.14 9.92 -1.63
N ASN A 124 10.98 10.55 -0.48
CA ASN A 124 11.79 10.23 0.70
C ASN A 124 11.22 8.96 1.39
N PRO A 125 11.99 7.85 1.48
CA PRO A 125 11.52 6.64 2.12
C PRO A 125 11.32 6.86 3.63
N THR A 126 10.17 6.43 4.14
CA THR A 126 9.84 6.47 5.57
C THR A 126 10.09 5.12 6.23
N ALA A 127 10.21 5.10 7.56
CA ALA A 127 10.34 3.85 8.32
C ALA A 127 9.20 2.86 8.00
N ASP A 128 7.96 3.34 7.86
CA ASP A 128 6.80 2.51 7.53
C ASP A 128 6.91 1.82 6.16
N LEU A 129 7.49 2.51 5.16
CA LEU A 129 7.70 1.93 3.83
C LEU A 129 8.75 0.81 3.89
N TYR A 130 9.83 0.99 4.65
CA TYR A 130 10.81 -0.07 4.88
C TYR A 130 10.20 -1.26 5.61
N VAL A 131 9.37 -1.04 6.64
CA VAL A 131 8.64 -2.12 7.34
C VAL A 131 7.72 -2.87 6.38
N LEU A 132 7.01 -2.15 5.50
CA LEU A 132 6.13 -2.77 4.51
C LEU A 132 6.93 -3.63 3.51
N ARG A 133 8.08 -3.13 3.05
CA ARG A 133 8.98 -3.87 2.15
C ARG A 133 9.59 -5.09 2.83
N ALA A 134 10.02 -4.96 4.08
CA ALA A 134 10.53 -6.07 4.89
C ALA A 134 9.50 -7.22 5.00
N ARG A 135 8.23 -6.88 5.29
CA ARG A 135 7.15 -7.87 5.36
C ARG A 135 6.95 -8.60 4.03
N LEU A 136 7.04 -7.89 2.91
CA LEU A 136 6.97 -8.49 1.57
C LEU A 136 8.16 -9.42 1.29
N HIS A 137 9.38 -8.99 1.60
CA HIS A 137 10.57 -9.83 1.45
C HIS A 137 10.48 -11.09 2.31
N ARG A 138 9.96 -10.99 3.53
CA ARG A 138 9.71 -12.16 4.39
C ARG A 138 8.70 -13.13 3.78
N ARG A 139 7.61 -12.64 3.18
CA ARG A 139 6.64 -13.49 2.46
C ARG A 139 7.25 -14.20 1.25
N LEU A 140 8.24 -13.57 0.62
CA LEU A 140 9.00 -14.12 -0.50
C LEU A 140 10.22 -14.97 -0.07
N GLN A 141 10.36 -15.28 1.23
CA GLN A 141 11.52 -16.03 1.77
C GLN A 141 12.88 -15.34 1.51
N GLN A 142 12.89 -14.02 1.32
CA GLN A 142 14.09 -13.21 1.13
C GLN A 142 14.55 -12.63 2.47
N THR A 143 14.93 -13.51 3.40
CA THR A 143 15.19 -13.19 4.81
C THR A 143 16.27 -12.13 5.01
N LEU A 144 17.39 -12.22 4.27
CA LEU A 144 18.47 -11.25 4.35
C LEU A 144 18.01 -9.82 3.96
N ARG A 145 17.19 -9.69 2.91
CA ARG A 145 16.62 -8.40 2.48
C ARG A 145 15.63 -7.87 3.51
N CYS A 146 14.83 -8.76 4.11
CA CYS A 146 13.96 -8.40 5.23
C CYS A 146 14.77 -7.82 6.39
N TYR A 147 15.87 -8.45 6.79
CA TYR A 147 16.74 -7.93 7.86
C TYR A 147 17.30 -6.54 7.52
N GLN A 148 17.80 -6.34 6.29
CA GLN A 148 18.32 -5.06 5.83
C GLN A 148 17.27 -3.94 5.91
N ASP A 149 16.04 -4.22 5.46
CA ASP A 149 14.94 -3.26 5.50
C ASP A 149 14.51 -2.94 6.94
N VAL A 150 14.47 -3.93 7.83
CA VAL A 150 14.16 -3.69 9.25
C VAL A 150 15.21 -2.79 9.89
N LYS A 151 16.51 -3.01 9.59
CA LYS A 151 17.59 -2.14 10.07
C LYS A 151 17.48 -0.72 9.50
N ALA A 152 17.16 -0.57 8.22
CA ALA A 152 16.93 0.73 7.61
C ALA A 152 15.73 1.47 8.25
N ALA A 153 14.65 0.74 8.56
CA ALA A 153 13.49 1.31 9.25
C ALA A 153 13.87 1.84 10.65
N LEU A 154 14.62 1.05 11.44
CA LEU A 154 15.05 1.43 12.78
C LEU A 154 16.10 2.54 12.77
N ALA A 155 16.92 2.65 11.72
CA ALA A 155 17.83 3.76 11.55
C ALA A 155 17.09 5.10 11.34
N LEU A 156 15.94 5.07 10.64
CA LEU A 156 15.09 6.25 10.45
C LEU A 156 14.23 6.56 11.67
N ASN A 157 13.68 5.53 12.30
CA ASN A 157 12.88 5.66 13.51
C ASN A 157 13.21 4.53 14.49
N PRO A 158 14.09 4.78 15.48
CA PRO A 158 14.48 3.79 16.47
C PRO A 158 13.31 3.29 17.35
N SER A 159 12.26 4.10 17.50
CA SER A 159 11.08 3.77 18.30
C SER A 159 9.96 3.11 17.47
N CYS A 160 10.24 2.67 16.24
CA CYS A 160 9.24 2.00 15.40
C CYS A 160 8.89 0.61 15.96
N PRO A 161 7.68 0.40 16.53
CA PRO A 161 7.34 -0.86 17.20
C PRO A 161 7.26 -2.01 16.20
N ALA A 162 6.74 -1.76 15.00
CA ALA A 162 6.60 -2.78 13.97
C ALA A 162 7.95 -3.29 13.46
N ALA A 163 8.96 -2.41 13.36
CA ALA A 163 10.31 -2.80 12.97
C ALA A 163 11.01 -3.57 14.11
N GLY A 164 10.86 -3.11 15.37
CA GLY A 164 11.40 -3.80 16.54
C GLY A 164 10.87 -5.22 16.69
N LEU A 165 9.55 -5.42 16.54
CA LEU A 165 8.93 -6.76 16.57
C LEU A 165 9.45 -7.67 15.46
N LEU A 166 9.61 -7.16 14.24
CA LEU A 166 10.19 -7.93 13.14
C LEU A 166 11.65 -8.31 13.41
N LEU A 167 12.43 -7.38 13.97
CA LEU A 167 13.83 -7.63 14.32
C LEU A 167 13.93 -8.73 15.39
N GLN A 168 13.13 -8.65 16.45
CA GLN A 168 13.08 -9.66 17.49
C GLN A 168 12.76 -11.05 16.92
N GLN A 169 11.75 -11.16 16.06
CA GLN A 169 11.40 -12.42 15.42
C GLN A 169 12.53 -12.99 14.54
N LEU A 170 13.30 -12.13 13.88
CA LEU A 170 14.49 -12.55 13.13
C LEU A 170 15.58 -13.07 14.07
N HIS A 171 15.86 -12.39 15.18
CA HIS A 171 16.83 -12.86 16.18
C HIS A 171 16.41 -14.21 16.78
N GLU A 172 15.15 -14.39 17.14
CA GLU A 172 14.62 -15.66 17.64
C GLU A 172 14.77 -16.79 16.62
N ALA A 173 14.46 -16.53 15.35
CA ALA A 173 14.64 -17.50 14.27
C ALA A 173 16.13 -17.83 14.02
N SER A 174 17.00 -16.85 14.15
CA SER A 174 18.46 -17.02 14.06
C SER A 174 18.98 -17.93 15.18
N GLU A 175 18.61 -17.65 16.44
CA GLU A 175 18.99 -18.45 17.60
C GLU A 175 18.47 -19.89 17.51
N ALA A 176 17.20 -20.08 17.11
CA ALA A 176 16.63 -21.40 16.92
C ALA A 176 17.39 -22.21 15.85
N SER A 177 17.80 -21.56 14.75
CA SER A 177 18.58 -22.19 13.68
C SER A 177 20.00 -22.52 14.15
N ARG A 178 20.63 -21.63 14.93
CA ARG A 178 21.94 -21.85 15.54
C ARG A 178 21.93 -23.06 16.49
N LEU A 179 20.92 -23.20 17.35
CA LEU A 179 20.82 -24.34 18.27
C LEU A 179 20.66 -25.66 17.51
N LYS A 180 19.84 -25.68 16.45
CA LYS A 180 19.72 -26.85 15.56
C LYS A 180 21.04 -27.18 14.87
N ALA A 181 21.83 -26.17 14.50
CA ALA A 181 23.15 -26.41 13.93
C ALA A 181 24.07 -27.13 14.92
N VAL A 182 24.08 -26.71 16.19
CA VAL A 182 24.87 -27.35 17.25
C VAL A 182 24.48 -28.82 17.42
N ASP A 183 23.19 -29.13 17.49
CA ASP A 183 22.68 -30.50 17.58
C ASP A 183 23.12 -31.38 16.38
N LYS A 184 23.06 -30.81 15.17
CA LYS A 184 23.55 -31.49 13.95
C LYS A 184 25.06 -31.71 13.95
N THR A 185 25.83 -30.80 14.52
CA THR A 185 27.28 -30.98 14.69
C THR A 185 27.58 -32.12 15.66
N LEU A 186 26.86 -32.18 16.80
CA LEU A 186 27.04 -33.23 17.81
C LEU A 186 26.68 -34.63 17.29
N THR A 187 25.70 -34.71 16.38
CA THR A 187 25.29 -35.97 15.73
C THR A 187 26.13 -36.33 14.49
N GLY A 188 27.18 -35.56 14.19
CA GLY A 188 28.09 -35.81 13.06
C GLY A 188 27.54 -35.39 11.68
N GLN A 189 26.37 -34.76 11.63
CA GLN A 189 25.71 -34.34 10.39
C GLN A 189 26.19 -32.94 9.93
N LEU A 190 27.49 -32.80 9.66
CA LEU A 190 28.14 -31.52 9.35
C LEU A 190 27.50 -30.73 8.19
N PRO A 191 27.10 -31.35 7.05
CA PRO A 191 26.45 -30.61 5.96
C PRO A 191 25.13 -29.96 6.39
N GLN A 192 24.36 -30.64 7.24
CA GLN A 192 23.10 -30.10 7.77
C GLN A 192 23.38 -28.98 8.77
N ALA A 193 24.40 -29.13 9.62
CA ALA A 193 24.81 -28.07 10.55
C ALA A 193 25.19 -26.78 9.80
N LEU A 194 25.97 -26.88 8.73
CA LEU A 194 26.33 -25.72 7.89
C LEU A 194 25.11 -25.06 7.24
N CYS A 195 24.15 -25.85 6.75
CA CYS A 195 22.89 -25.31 6.24
C CYS A 195 22.16 -24.49 7.31
N MET A 196 22.06 -25.01 8.53
CA MET A 196 21.40 -24.33 9.65
C MET A 196 22.13 -23.05 10.10
N ILE A 197 23.46 -23.03 10.04
CA ILE A 197 24.27 -21.81 10.28
C ILE A 197 23.99 -20.75 9.22
N ASN A 198 23.91 -21.12 7.94
CA ASN A 198 23.59 -20.18 6.88
C ASN A 198 22.20 -19.57 7.08
N VAL A 199 21.21 -20.38 7.45
CA VAL A 199 19.86 -19.88 7.81
C VAL A 199 19.93 -18.94 9.01
N ALA A 200 20.74 -19.25 10.03
CA ALA A 200 20.93 -18.36 11.17
C ALA A 200 21.54 -17.01 10.76
N LEU A 201 22.52 -17.02 9.86
CA LEU A 201 23.17 -15.83 9.33
C LEU A 201 22.24 -14.97 8.48
N GLU A 202 21.37 -15.57 7.67
CA GLU A 202 20.36 -14.81 6.90
C GLU A 202 19.42 -14.01 7.81
N ASN A 203 19.10 -14.55 8.98
CA ASN A 203 18.23 -13.91 9.97
C ASN A 203 18.98 -12.88 10.84
N ASN A 204 20.26 -13.10 11.14
CA ASN A 204 21.07 -12.16 11.92
C ASN A 204 22.54 -12.14 11.41
N PRO A 205 22.83 -11.37 10.34
CA PRO A 205 24.16 -11.35 9.72
C PRO A 205 25.26 -10.78 10.63
N GLN A 206 24.89 -9.98 11.63
CA GLN A 206 25.81 -9.24 12.49
C GLN A 206 26.24 -10.02 13.73
N ASP A 207 25.75 -11.25 13.95
CA ASP A 207 26.12 -12.05 15.11
C ASP A 207 27.53 -12.66 14.94
N PRO A 208 28.53 -12.25 15.74
CA PRO A 208 29.89 -12.77 15.63
C PRO A 208 29.97 -14.28 15.91
N ARG A 209 29.06 -14.81 16.75
CA ARG A 209 29.05 -16.23 17.13
C ARG A 209 28.78 -17.16 15.94
N LEU A 210 28.12 -16.65 14.90
CA LEU A 210 27.78 -17.42 13.71
C LEU A 210 28.92 -17.53 12.70
N HIS A 211 29.92 -16.64 12.78
CA HIS A 211 31.08 -16.63 11.89
C HIS A 211 32.21 -17.55 12.35
N LEU A 212 32.19 -17.99 13.62
CA LEU A 212 33.17 -18.92 14.18
C LEU A 212 33.05 -20.35 13.62
N PHE A 213 31.93 -20.68 12.98
CA PHE A 213 31.63 -22.01 12.45
C PHE A 213 31.83 -22.13 10.92
N ARG A 214 32.51 -21.15 10.31
CA ARG A 214 32.97 -21.18 8.91
C ARG A 214 34.42 -21.62 8.84
#